data_AF-A0A7Y1ZJP9-F1
#
_entry.id   AF-A0A7Y1ZJP9-F1
#
_cell.length_a   1.000
_cell.length_b   1.000
_cell.length_c   1.000
_cell.angle_alpha   90.00
_cell.angle_beta   90.00
_cell.angle_gamma   90.00
#
_symmetry.space_group_name_H-M   'P 1'
#
loop_
_entity.id
_entity.type
_entity.pdbx_description
1 polymer ?
#
loop_
_entity_poly.entity_id
_entity_poly.type
_entity_poly.pdbx_seq_one_letter_code
_entity_poly.pdbx_strand_id
1 'polypeptide(L)'
;MNPILAVDMAAVIILTTAGNARELGIDEEQWVYLRGGADCNDIWYVSERPVLHASPAVRSIFAAVSAHTGIALDEIGRFDIYSCFPSAVQVSCRELGLDPRDPRGVTVTGGLPYFGGPGNNYSLHAIAEMAHVLRAEGGHGLVTANGMYLTKHSIGLYSREAPQQAWQPIDSAPLQAAIDAAATVAPAKDPSGPAMVETFTVAFGREGPKQGIVIARNEAGERIVANTRDDEQVLKDLLDNDPIGQTGRVTVENGINRIAL
;
A
#
# COMPACT_ATOMS: atom_id res chain seq x y z
N MET A 1 -14.82 1.34 -4.78
CA MET A 1 -15.24 1.76 -3.42
C MET A 1 -14.15 2.68 -2.90
N ASN A 2 -14.52 3.89 -2.45
CA ASN A 2 -13.57 4.95 -2.12
C ASN A 2 -13.76 5.38 -0.66
N PRO A 3 -12.72 5.87 0.01
CA PRO A 3 -12.81 6.38 1.37
C PRO A 3 -13.71 7.61 1.44
N ILE A 4 -14.55 7.67 2.49
CA ILE A 4 -15.30 8.88 2.83
C ILE A 4 -14.36 9.79 3.63
N LEU A 5 -13.90 10.87 3.00
CA LEU A 5 -12.95 11.80 3.62
C LEU A 5 -13.61 12.83 4.56
N ALA A 6 -14.94 12.99 4.48
CA ALA A 6 -15.69 13.94 5.28
C ALA A 6 -16.00 13.34 6.66
N VAL A 7 -15.05 13.45 7.59
CA VAL A 7 -15.11 12.89 8.94
C VAL A 7 -14.46 13.83 9.96
N ASP A 8 -14.99 13.85 11.18
CA ASP A 8 -14.41 14.57 12.32
C ASP A 8 -13.92 13.55 13.35
N MET A 9 -12.63 13.21 13.30
CA MET A 9 -12.02 12.16 14.12
C MET A 9 -10.60 12.53 14.54
N ALA A 10 -10.18 12.03 15.72
CA ALA A 10 -8.81 12.15 16.20
C ALA A 10 -8.38 10.85 16.89
N ALA A 11 -7.08 10.56 16.82
CA ALA A 11 -6.45 9.47 17.55
C ALA A 11 -5.20 10.00 18.25
N VAL A 12 -4.88 9.43 19.41
CA VAL A 12 -3.71 9.78 20.21
C VAL A 12 -3.05 8.51 20.70
N ILE A 13 -1.73 8.47 20.66
CA ILE A 13 -0.92 7.41 21.25
C ILE A 13 0.04 8.05 22.23
N ILE A 14 0.11 7.49 23.44
CA ILE A 14 1.09 7.86 24.44
C ILE A 14 2.14 6.76 24.48
N LEU A 15 3.37 7.11 24.12
CA LEU A 15 4.52 6.21 24.18
C LEU A 15 5.40 6.59 25.36
N THR A 16 5.93 5.58 26.04
CA THR A 16 6.85 5.77 27.15
C THR A 16 7.73 4.53 27.31
N THR A 17 8.75 4.61 28.16
CA THR A 17 9.55 3.45 28.53
C THR A 17 8.82 2.64 29.62
N ALA A 18 9.08 1.33 29.68
CA ALA A 18 8.54 0.50 30.75
C ALA A 18 8.95 1.00 32.15
N GLY A 19 10.16 1.54 32.29
CA GLY A 19 10.62 2.15 33.55
C GLY A 19 9.76 3.34 33.98
N ASN A 20 9.54 4.30 33.08
CA ASN A 20 8.72 5.47 33.37
C ASN A 20 7.24 5.10 33.60
N ALA A 21 6.70 4.10 32.89
CA ALA A 21 5.35 3.61 33.13
C ALA A 21 5.17 3.05 34.56
N ARG A 22 6.18 2.33 35.10
CA ARG A 22 6.17 1.85 36.49
C ARG A 22 6.25 2.99 37.49
N GLU A 23 7.12 3.97 37.25
CA GLU A 23 7.25 5.15 38.12
C GLU A 23 5.94 5.94 38.21
N LEU A 24 5.17 6.00 37.11
CA LEU A 24 3.86 6.63 37.05
C LEU A 24 2.71 5.74 37.57
N GLY A 25 2.99 4.49 37.97
CA GLY A 25 1.97 3.56 38.47
C GLY A 25 0.98 3.07 37.40
N ILE A 26 1.37 3.07 36.13
CA ILE A 26 0.53 2.55 35.04
C ILE A 26 0.55 1.03 35.10
N ASP A 27 -0.62 0.41 35.27
CA ASP A 27 -0.80 -1.04 35.28
C ASP A 27 -0.18 -1.70 34.04
N GLU A 28 0.64 -2.74 34.23
CA GLU A 28 1.26 -3.50 33.14
C GLU A 28 0.20 -4.14 32.21
N GLU A 29 -1.03 -4.33 32.71
CA GLU A 29 -2.16 -4.78 31.89
C GLU A 29 -2.54 -3.80 30.77
N GLN A 30 -2.18 -2.51 30.92
CA GLN A 30 -2.43 -1.48 29.90
C GLN A 30 -1.31 -1.38 28.87
N TRP A 31 -0.21 -2.12 29.04
CA TRP A 31 0.96 -1.95 28.19
C TRP A 31 0.85 -2.77 26.91
N VAL A 32 1.23 -2.14 25.81
CA VAL A 32 1.38 -2.78 24.50
C VAL A 32 2.73 -2.34 23.95
N TYR A 33 3.55 -3.30 23.58
CA TYR A 33 4.89 -3.07 23.08
C TYR A 33 4.87 -3.04 21.56
N LEU A 34 5.51 -2.02 20.99
CA LEU A 34 6.01 -2.12 19.61
C LEU A 34 7.16 -3.13 19.64
N ARG A 35 6.97 -4.30 19.02
CA ARG A 35 7.94 -5.38 18.97
C ARG A 35 8.98 -5.16 17.87
N GLY A 36 8.57 -4.58 16.76
CA GLY A 36 9.44 -4.21 15.66
C GLY A 36 8.68 -3.37 14.64
N GLY A 37 9.41 -2.55 13.90
CA GLY A 37 8.85 -1.79 12.80
C GLY A 37 9.95 -1.26 11.88
N ALA A 38 9.60 -1.11 10.62
CA ALA A 38 10.50 -0.62 9.58
C ALA A 38 9.73 0.09 8.47
N ASP A 39 10.47 0.85 7.68
CA ASP A 39 9.94 1.75 6.65
C ASP A 39 10.73 1.56 5.36
N CYS A 40 10.03 1.40 4.24
CA CYS A 40 10.64 1.38 2.90
C CYS A 40 9.69 2.02 1.90
N ASN A 41 10.26 2.49 0.81
CA ASN A 41 9.52 2.96 -0.34
C ASN A 41 9.67 1.98 -1.50
N ASP A 42 8.58 1.73 -2.21
CA ASP A 42 8.68 1.20 -3.57
C ASP A 42 9.25 2.27 -4.50
N ILE A 43 9.69 1.85 -5.70
CA ILE A 43 10.14 2.78 -6.75
C ILE A 43 9.10 3.91 -6.90
N TRP A 44 9.63 5.12 -6.79
CA TRP A 44 8.83 6.32 -6.54
C TRP A 44 7.79 6.56 -7.63
N TYR A 45 8.24 6.50 -8.88
CA TYR A 45 7.41 6.72 -10.05
C TYR A 45 6.77 5.40 -10.49
N VAL A 46 5.44 5.37 -10.53
CA VAL A 46 4.67 4.19 -10.98
C VAL A 46 5.08 3.77 -12.39
N SER A 47 5.40 4.73 -13.27
CA SER A 47 5.89 4.49 -14.63
C SER A 47 7.24 3.75 -14.69
N GLU A 48 8.00 3.69 -13.61
CA GLU A 48 9.32 3.04 -13.59
C GLU A 48 9.29 1.68 -12.89
N ARG A 49 8.15 1.31 -12.28
CA ARG A 49 8.01 0.05 -11.55
C ARG A 49 8.07 -1.15 -12.48
N PRO A 50 8.87 -2.19 -12.18
CA PRO A 50 8.91 -3.40 -12.99
C PRO A 50 7.56 -4.08 -13.09
N VAL A 51 6.85 -4.17 -11.97
CA VAL A 51 5.53 -4.77 -11.84
C VAL A 51 4.61 -3.77 -11.16
N LEU A 52 3.55 -3.35 -11.85
CA LEU A 52 2.64 -2.29 -11.38
C LEU A 52 1.77 -2.74 -10.19
N HIS A 53 1.53 -4.04 -10.09
CA HIS A 53 0.66 -4.64 -9.09
C HIS A 53 1.45 -5.31 -7.96
N ALA A 54 2.72 -4.97 -7.70
CA ALA A 54 3.57 -5.55 -6.65
C ALA A 54 4.19 -4.50 -5.72
N SER A 55 4.61 -4.94 -4.53
CA SER A 55 5.31 -4.08 -3.56
C SER A 55 6.50 -4.82 -2.90
N PRO A 56 7.69 -4.79 -3.52
CA PRO A 56 8.92 -5.26 -2.89
C PRO A 56 9.18 -4.62 -1.52
N ALA A 57 8.75 -3.36 -1.31
CA ALA A 57 8.89 -2.68 -0.03
C ALA A 57 8.13 -3.40 1.10
N VAL A 58 6.82 -3.65 0.93
CA VAL A 58 6.01 -4.37 1.95
C VAL A 58 6.63 -5.73 2.30
N ARG A 59 7.05 -6.48 1.28
CA ARG A 59 7.69 -7.78 1.45
C ARG A 59 8.98 -7.68 2.28
N SER A 60 9.83 -6.72 1.94
CA SER A 60 11.15 -6.54 2.58
C SER A 60 11.02 -6.07 4.03
N ILE A 61 10.09 -5.13 4.28
CA ILE A 61 9.80 -4.65 5.63
C ILE A 61 9.30 -5.81 6.50
N PHE A 62 8.32 -6.59 6.04
CA PHE A 62 7.77 -7.67 6.85
C PHE A 62 8.80 -8.76 7.13
N ALA A 63 9.60 -9.14 6.13
CA ALA A 63 10.69 -10.10 6.33
C ALA A 63 11.69 -9.62 7.40
N ALA A 64 12.05 -8.33 7.37
CA ALA A 64 12.95 -7.74 8.37
C ALA A 64 12.32 -7.67 9.76
N VAL A 65 11.05 -7.28 9.87
CA VAL A 65 10.32 -7.23 11.14
C VAL A 65 10.17 -8.64 11.74
N SER A 66 9.80 -9.63 10.92
CA SER A 66 9.68 -11.02 11.36
C SER A 66 11.04 -11.58 11.82
N ALA A 67 12.10 -11.38 11.05
CA ALA A 67 13.45 -11.81 11.42
C ALA A 67 13.95 -11.12 12.71
N HIS A 68 13.66 -9.83 12.88
CA HIS A 68 14.06 -9.07 14.06
C HIS A 68 13.33 -9.52 15.33
N THR A 69 12.04 -9.82 15.21
CA THR A 69 11.18 -10.12 16.36
C THR A 69 11.09 -11.61 16.68
N GLY A 70 11.45 -12.47 15.72
CA GLY A 70 11.25 -13.92 15.80
C GLY A 70 9.79 -14.35 15.64
N ILE A 71 8.88 -13.44 15.28
CA ILE A 71 7.45 -13.71 15.14
C ILE A 71 7.13 -13.92 13.66
N ALA A 72 6.63 -15.10 13.32
CA ALA A 72 6.19 -15.46 11.98
C ALA A 72 4.74 -15.02 11.72
N LEU A 73 4.32 -15.04 10.44
CA LEU A 73 2.98 -14.59 10.02
C LEU A 73 1.84 -15.40 10.68
N ASP A 74 2.03 -16.69 10.89
CA ASP A 74 1.08 -17.62 11.50
C ASP A 74 0.87 -17.36 13.00
N GLU A 75 1.85 -16.76 13.67
CA GLU A 75 1.77 -16.34 15.07
C GLU A 75 1.03 -14.99 15.25
N ILE A 76 0.78 -14.26 14.16
CA ILE A 76 0.05 -12.99 14.18
C ILE A 76 -1.46 -13.26 14.16
N GLY A 77 -2.15 -12.87 15.22
CA GLY A 77 -3.59 -13.14 15.39
C GLY A 77 -4.49 -12.05 14.82
N ARG A 78 -3.99 -10.83 14.66
CA ARG A 78 -4.77 -9.64 14.28
C ARG A 78 -4.02 -8.77 13.29
N PHE A 79 -4.75 -8.16 12.36
CA PHE A 79 -4.18 -7.36 11.30
C PHE A 79 -4.96 -6.06 11.13
N ASP A 80 -4.26 -4.97 10.82
CA ASP A 80 -4.85 -3.83 10.13
C ASP A 80 -4.04 -3.50 8.89
N ILE A 81 -4.53 -3.96 7.74
CA ILE A 81 -3.94 -3.70 6.44
C ILE A 81 -4.53 -2.40 5.88
N TYR A 82 -3.67 -1.42 5.60
CA TYR A 82 -4.08 -0.14 5.03
C TYR A 82 -4.92 -0.33 3.75
N SER A 83 -6.04 0.39 3.65
CA SER A 83 -7.15 0.00 2.77
C SER A 83 -7.81 1.14 2.00
N CYS A 84 -7.06 2.19 1.60
CA CYS A 84 -7.63 3.29 0.80
C CYS A 84 -8.32 2.82 -0.49
N PHE A 85 -7.79 1.76 -1.10
CA PHE A 85 -8.40 1.04 -2.21
C PHE A 85 -8.21 -0.46 -2.02
N PRO A 86 -9.08 -1.30 -2.62
CA PRO A 86 -8.92 -2.76 -2.59
C PRO A 86 -7.55 -3.23 -3.07
N SER A 87 -6.95 -2.54 -4.05
CA SER A 87 -5.62 -2.85 -4.57
C SER A 87 -4.54 -2.77 -3.49
N ALA A 88 -4.62 -1.82 -2.56
CA ALA A 88 -3.64 -1.71 -1.48
C ALA A 88 -3.70 -2.94 -0.56
N VAL A 89 -4.91 -3.36 -0.19
CA VAL A 89 -5.11 -4.58 0.62
C VAL A 89 -4.60 -5.81 -0.11
N GLN A 90 -4.99 -5.98 -1.38
CA GLN A 90 -4.61 -7.15 -2.17
C GLN A 90 -3.10 -7.25 -2.39
N VAL A 91 -2.44 -6.13 -2.70
CA VAL A 91 -0.98 -6.08 -2.85
C VAL A 91 -0.34 -6.41 -1.50
N SER A 92 -0.68 -5.71 -0.43
CA SER A 92 -0.07 -5.97 0.88
C SER A 92 -0.28 -7.40 1.36
N CYS A 93 -1.50 -7.95 1.26
CA CYS A 93 -1.77 -9.34 1.63
C CYS A 93 -0.90 -10.33 0.85
N ARG A 94 -0.78 -10.15 -0.48
CA ARG A 94 0.07 -11.01 -1.31
C ARG A 94 1.55 -10.91 -0.92
N GLU A 95 2.05 -9.71 -0.64
CA GLU A 95 3.46 -9.51 -0.26
C GLU A 95 3.77 -10.02 1.15
N LEU A 96 2.78 -10.02 2.05
CA LEU A 96 2.88 -10.63 3.38
C LEU A 96 2.76 -12.15 3.33
N GLY A 97 2.10 -12.72 2.32
CA GLY A 97 1.72 -14.13 2.29
C GLY A 97 0.42 -14.43 3.05
N LEU A 98 -0.42 -13.41 3.27
CA LEU A 98 -1.71 -13.50 3.95
C LEU A 98 -2.83 -13.67 2.92
N ASP A 99 -3.75 -14.62 3.13
CA ASP A 99 -4.98 -14.68 2.32
C ASP A 99 -5.90 -13.50 2.72
N PRO A 100 -6.39 -12.68 1.77
CA PRO A 100 -7.39 -11.64 2.08
C PRO A 100 -8.68 -12.17 2.72
N ARG A 101 -8.93 -13.49 2.67
CA ARG A 101 -10.05 -14.19 3.29
C ARG A 101 -9.67 -14.96 4.56
N ASP A 102 -8.47 -14.73 5.08
CA ASP A 102 -8.03 -15.37 6.32
C ASP A 102 -9.04 -15.13 7.45
N PRO A 103 -9.44 -16.17 8.21
CA PRO A 103 -10.44 -16.04 9.27
C PRO A 103 -10.02 -15.11 10.42
N ARG A 104 -8.72 -14.80 10.56
CA ARG A 104 -8.21 -13.78 11.49
C ARG A 104 -8.61 -12.36 11.10
N GLY A 105 -9.04 -12.16 9.85
CA GLY A 105 -9.40 -10.87 9.28
C GLY A 105 -8.19 -10.03 8.84
N VAL A 106 -8.44 -8.98 8.07
CA VAL A 106 -7.43 -8.05 7.55
C VAL A 106 -7.52 -6.64 8.15
N THR A 107 -8.47 -6.40 9.05
CA THR A 107 -8.64 -5.11 9.73
C THR A 107 -9.25 -5.32 11.11
N VAL A 108 -8.74 -4.56 12.08
CA VAL A 108 -9.37 -4.39 13.40
C VAL A 108 -10.21 -3.11 13.46
N THR A 109 -9.94 -2.16 12.56
CA THR A 109 -10.58 -0.83 12.54
C THR A 109 -11.83 -0.79 11.67
N GLY A 110 -11.91 -1.66 10.65
CA GLY A 110 -13.00 -1.70 9.66
C GLY A 110 -12.62 -1.17 8.27
N GLY A 111 -11.41 -0.64 8.09
CA GLY A 111 -10.90 -0.17 6.80
C GLY A 111 -11.41 1.20 6.35
N LEU A 112 -10.59 1.93 5.58
CA LEU A 112 -10.87 3.33 5.19
C LEU A 112 -12.25 3.55 4.51
N PRO A 113 -12.76 2.65 3.65
CA PRO A 113 -14.05 2.86 3.00
C PRO A 113 -15.24 2.89 3.95
N TYR A 114 -15.14 2.25 5.12
CA TYR A 114 -16.26 2.04 6.04
C TYR A 114 -16.07 2.76 7.37
N PHE A 115 -14.85 2.74 7.92
CA PHE A 115 -14.50 3.48 9.14
C PHE A 115 -14.57 5.00 8.93
N GLY A 116 -14.32 5.44 7.70
CA GLY A 116 -14.05 6.85 7.40
C GLY A 116 -12.55 7.06 7.22
N GLY A 117 -12.19 7.88 6.24
CA GLY A 117 -10.81 8.10 5.85
C GLY A 117 -10.32 9.46 6.31
N PRO A 118 -9.70 9.60 7.50
CA PRO A 118 -9.02 10.84 7.89
C PRO A 118 -7.70 11.02 7.10
N GLY A 119 -7.70 10.59 5.83
CA GLY A 119 -6.58 10.55 4.90
C GLY A 119 -5.33 9.98 5.53
N ASN A 120 -4.42 10.90 5.85
CA ASN A 120 -3.10 10.62 6.37
C ASN A 120 -3.11 10.02 7.80
N ASN A 121 -4.19 10.20 8.57
CA ASN A 121 -4.23 9.78 9.98
C ASN A 121 -4.86 8.40 10.23
N TYR A 122 -5.32 7.68 9.19
CA TYR A 122 -6.02 6.40 9.38
C TYR A 122 -5.20 5.39 10.19
N SER A 123 -3.92 5.19 9.85
CA SER A 123 -3.09 4.19 10.53
C SER A 123 -2.86 4.50 12.01
N LEU A 124 -3.00 5.76 12.45
CA LEU A 124 -2.94 6.08 13.87
C LEU A 124 -4.16 5.54 14.63
N HIS A 125 -5.35 5.60 14.02
CA HIS A 125 -6.54 4.93 14.56
C HIS A 125 -6.36 3.42 14.58
N ALA A 126 -5.77 2.84 13.53
CA ALA A 126 -5.49 1.41 13.47
C ALA A 126 -4.52 0.94 14.57
N ILE A 127 -3.48 1.72 14.88
CA ILE A 127 -2.57 1.39 15.97
C ILE A 127 -3.28 1.52 17.33
N ALA A 128 -4.12 2.54 17.52
CA ALA A 128 -4.89 2.70 18.75
C ALA A 128 -5.87 1.52 18.96
N GLU A 129 -6.62 1.14 17.93
CA GLU A 129 -7.53 0.00 17.98
C GLU A 129 -6.78 -1.32 18.20
N MET A 130 -5.65 -1.52 17.51
CA MET A 130 -4.79 -2.67 17.72
C MET A 130 -4.34 -2.78 19.18
N ALA A 131 -3.99 -1.65 19.84
CA ALA A 131 -3.65 -1.67 21.25
C ALA A 131 -4.84 -2.08 22.13
N HIS A 132 -6.07 -1.66 21.82
CA HIS A 132 -7.27 -2.09 22.54
C HIS A 132 -7.56 -3.58 22.36
N VAL A 133 -7.52 -4.08 21.13
CA VAL A 133 -7.70 -5.51 20.82
C VAL A 133 -6.65 -6.35 21.53
N LEU A 134 -5.38 -5.97 21.43
CA LEU A 134 -4.31 -6.71 22.07
C LEU A 134 -4.47 -6.72 23.59
N ARG A 135 -4.82 -5.59 24.24
CA ARG A 135 -5.10 -5.54 25.69
C ARG A 135 -6.15 -6.56 26.12
N ALA A 136 -7.21 -6.73 25.32
CA ALA A 136 -8.31 -7.64 25.63
C ALA A 136 -7.98 -9.12 25.34
N GLU A 137 -7.25 -9.39 24.25
CA GLU A 137 -7.10 -10.75 23.70
C GLU A 137 -5.70 -11.35 23.86
N GLY A 138 -4.68 -10.53 24.07
CA GLY A 138 -3.27 -10.93 24.05
C GLY A 138 -2.72 -11.14 22.64
N GLY A 139 -1.57 -11.82 22.55
CA GLY A 139 -0.95 -12.23 21.28
C GLY A 139 -0.23 -11.11 20.53
N HIS A 140 -0.19 -11.25 19.19
CA HIS A 140 0.53 -10.35 18.28
C HIS A 140 -0.41 -9.75 17.23
N GLY A 141 -0.17 -8.48 16.91
CA GLY A 141 -0.94 -7.71 15.95
C GLY A 141 -0.05 -6.95 14.97
N LEU A 142 -0.42 -6.92 13.69
CA LEU A 142 0.35 -6.24 12.65
C LEU A 142 -0.48 -5.10 12.06
N VAL A 143 0.11 -3.90 11.99
CA VAL A 143 -0.49 -2.75 11.29
C VAL A 143 0.40 -2.37 10.12
N THR A 144 -0.20 -2.18 8.94
CA THR A 144 0.47 -1.55 7.80
C THR A 144 -0.03 -0.12 7.61
N ALA A 145 0.87 0.76 7.18
CA ALA A 145 0.55 2.10 6.75
C ALA A 145 1.06 2.30 5.33
N ASN A 146 0.27 2.98 4.51
CA ASN A 146 0.61 3.25 3.13
C ASN A 146 0.43 4.74 2.80
N GLY A 147 1.39 5.29 2.05
CA GLY A 147 1.34 6.63 1.49
C GLY A 147 1.42 6.63 -0.03
N MET A 148 0.70 7.58 -0.65
CA MET A 148 0.67 7.81 -2.10
C MET A 148 0.16 6.59 -2.88
N TYR A 149 0.77 6.26 -4.02
CA TYR A 149 0.34 5.21 -4.95
C TYR A 149 1.02 3.87 -4.64
N LEU A 150 0.85 3.33 -3.43
CA LEU A 150 1.69 2.23 -2.93
C LEU A 150 3.17 2.62 -3.01
N THR A 151 3.52 3.83 -2.56
CA THR A 151 4.89 4.35 -2.68
C THR A 151 5.63 4.24 -1.37
N LYS A 152 5.00 4.63 -0.26
CA LYS A 152 5.61 4.66 1.07
C LYS A 152 4.94 3.64 1.96
N HIS A 153 5.72 2.85 2.68
CA HIS A 153 5.20 1.80 3.54
C HIS A 153 5.87 1.82 4.90
N SER A 154 5.06 1.65 5.93
CA SER A 154 5.51 1.38 7.30
C SER A 154 4.76 0.16 7.81
N ILE A 155 5.45 -0.73 8.51
CA ILE A 155 4.82 -1.87 9.19
C ILE A 155 5.24 -1.84 10.65
N GLY A 156 4.27 -1.98 11.55
CA GLY A 156 4.48 -2.15 12.98
C GLY A 156 3.92 -3.48 13.46
N LEU A 157 4.72 -4.23 14.21
CA LEU A 157 4.29 -5.41 14.94
C LEU A 157 4.14 -5.06 16.42
N TYR A 158 2.97 -5.34 16.99
CA TYR A 158 2.59 -4.98 18.35
C TYR A 158 2.25 -6.24 19.15
N SER A 159 2.51 -6.22 20.45
CA SER A 159 2.13 -7.31 21.34
C SER A 159 1.98 -6.86 22.78
N ARG A 160 1.13 -7.55 23.55
CA ARG A 160 1.14 -7.44 25.02
C ARG A 160 2.35 -8.13 25.65
N GLU A 161 2.94 -9.09 24.96
CA GLU A 161 4.09 -9.82 25.48
C GLU A 161 5.32 -8.93 25.49
N ALA A 162 5.88 -8.75 26.69
CA ALA A 162 7.10 -8.00 26.88
C ALA A 162 8.24 -8.56 26.03
N PRO A 163 9.05 -7.69 25.38
CA PRO A 163 10.20 -8.16 24.62
C PRO A 163 11.24 -8.75 25.57
N GLN A 164 11.89 -9.84 25.16
CA GLN A 164 12.99 -10.46 25.92
C GLN A 164 14.28 -9.64 25.87
N GLN A 165 14.38 -8.72 24.91
CA GLN A 165 15.56 -7.89 24.67
C GLN A 165 15.18 -6.42 24.69
N ALA A 166 16.16 -5.56 24.95
CA ALA A 166 15.97 -4.12 24.81
C ALA A 166 15.62 -3.76 23.36
N TRP A 167 14.80 -2.72 23.18
CA TRP A 167 14.44 -2.22 21.85
C TRP A 167 15.69 -1.91 21.02
N GLN A 168 15.68 -2.39 19.78
CA GLN A 168 16.69 -2.07 18.77
C GLN A 168 15.97 -1.62 17.50
N PRO A 169 16.36 -0.50 16.88
CA PRO A 169 15.78 -0.09 15.61
C PRO A 169 16.18 -1.08 14.50
N ILE A 170 15.26 -1.33 13.57
CA ILE A 170 15.56 -2.05 12.33
C ILE A 170 16.17 -1.04 11.35
N ASP A 171 17.41 -1.27 10.94
CA ASP A 171 18.04 -0.46 9.89
C ASP A 171 17.40 -0.78 8.53
N SER A 172 16.62 0.17 8.02
CA SER A 172 15.92 0.03 6.73
C SER A 172 16.79 0.44 5.54
N ALA A 173 17.96 1.04 5.75
CA ALA A 173 18.81 1.51 4.65
C ALA A 173 19.27 0.38 3.71
N PRO A 174 19.69 -0.81 4.20
CA PRO A 174 20.03 -1.93 3.32
C PRO A 174 18.83 -2.46 2.53
N LEU A 175 17.64 -2.46 3.12
CA LEU A 175 16.40 -2.88 2.48
C LEU A 175 16.05 -1.92 1.33
N GLN A 176 16.09 -0.61 1.61
CA GLN A 176 15.84 0.42 0.61
C GLN A 176 16.85 0.36 -0.53
N ALA A 177 18.15 0.21 -0.21
CA ALA A 177 19.19 0.11 -1.23
C ALA A 177 18.99 -1.07 -2.18
N ALA A 178 18.50 -2.21 -1.68
CA ALA A 178 18.17 -3.37 -2.51
C ALA A 178 16.99 -3.11 -3.44
N ILE A 179 15.98 -2.37 -2.98
CA ILE A 179 14.81 -1.98 -3.80
C ILE A 179 15.25 -0.98 -4.88
N ASP A 180 16.06 0.01 -4.52
CA ASP A 180 16.54 1.05 -5.43
C ASP A 180 17.49 0.51 -6.51
N ALA A 181 18.20 -0.58 -6.21
CA ALA A 181 19.09 -1.26 -7.15
C ALA A 181 18.36 -2.17 -8.16
N ALA A 182 17.05 -2.39 -7.99
CA ALA A 182 16.28 -3.23 -8.90
C ALA A 182 16.22 -2.61 -10.30
N ALA A 183 16.29 -3.46 -11.34
CA ALA A 183 16.13 -3.01 -12.72
C ALA A 183 14.77 -2.32 -12.87
N THR A 184 14.78 -1.07 -13.33
CA THR A 184 13.56 -0.28 -13.54
C THR A 184 13.10 -0.34 -15.00
N VAL A 185 11.92 0.20 -15.22
CA VAL A 185 11.35 0.39 -16.55
C VAL A 185 11.62 1.82 -17.00
N ALA A 186 12.31 1.98 -18.12
CA ALA A 186 12.54 3.30 -18.70
C ALA A 186 11.24 3.88 -19.28
N PRO A 187 10.92 5.17 -19.02
CA PRO A 187 9.94 5.90 -19.81
C PRO A 187 10.43 6.06 -21.26
N ALA A 188 9.52 5.93 -22.23
CA ALA A 188 9.86 6.07 -23.64
C ALA A 188 10.31 7.50 -23.96
N LYS A 189 11.46 7.63 -24.65
CA LYS A 189 11.95 8.94 -25.12
C LYS A 189 11.21 9.42 -26.37
N ASP A 190 10.87 8.49 -27.26
CA ASP A 190 9.96 8.71 -28.38
C ASP A 190 8.76 7.77 -28.21
N PRO A 191 7.63 8.29 -27.69
CA PRO A 191 6.47 7.47 -27.40
C PRO A 191 5.62 7.16 -28.64
N SER A 192 5.93 7.74 -29.81
CA SER A 192 5.09 7.59 -31.01
C SER A 192 5.23 6.21 -31.65
N GLY A 193 4.12 5.60 -32.05
CA GLY A 193 4.13 4.31 -32.74
C GLY A 193 3.29 3.22 -32.06
N PRO A 194 3.46 1.95 -32.45
CA PRO A 194 2.72 0.84 -31.85
C PRO A 194 3.11 0.65 -30.38
N ALA A 195 2.11 0.45 -29.51
CA ALA A 195 2.33 0.17 -28.10
C ALA A 195 1.27 -0.80 -27.54
N MET A 196 1.74 -1.81 -26.80
CA MET A 196 0.90 -2.82 -26.16
C MET A 196 0.42 -2.34 -24.79
N VAL A 197 -0.87 -2.44 -24.50
CA VAL A 197 -1.46 -2.02 -23.22
C VAL A 197 -1.01 -2.94 -22.08
N GLU A 198 -0.42 -2.37 -21.02
CA GLU A 198 -0.12 -3.08 -19.76
C GLU A 198 -1.25 -2.93 -18.74
N THR A 199 -1.83 -1.74 -18.63
CA THR A 199 -2.96 -1.45 -17.75
C THR A 199 -3.66 -0.18 -18.19
N PHE A 200 -4.87 0.04 -17.70
CA PHE A 200 -5.66 1.21 -18.02
C PHE A 200 -6.63 1.55 -16.88
N THR A 201 -7.19 2.75 -16.94
CA THR A 201 -8.33 3.15 -16.13
C THR A 201 -9.17 4.17 -16.90
N VAL A 202 -10.43 4.33 -16.49
CA VAL A 202 -11.32 5.36 -17.02
C VAL A 202 -11.67 6.31 -15.89
N ALA A 203 -11.33 7.58 -16.05
CA ALA A 203 -11.73 8.64 -15.14
C ALA A 203 -13.18 9.05 -15.44
N PHE A 204 -13.99 9.10 -14.38
CA PHE A 204 -15.39 9.52 -14.44
C PHE A 204 -15.55 10.95 -13.92
N GLY A 205 -16.30 11.76 -14.66
CA GLY A 205 -16.86 13.02 -14.19
C GLY A 205 -18.31 12.85 -13.71
N ARG A 206 -18.98 13.97 -13.42
CA ARG A 206 -20.38 13.97 -12.95
C ARG A 206 -21.38 13.41 -13.96
N GLU A 207 -21.06 13.54 -15.25
CA GLU A 207 -21.92 13.15 -16.37
C GLU A 207 -21.57 11.78 -16.96
N GLY A 208 -20.58 11.07 -16.40
CA GLY A 208 -20.11 9.78 -16.91
C GLY A 208 -18.61 9.74 -17.21
N PRO A 209 -18.16 8.77 -18.02
CA PRO A 209 -16.76 8.65 -18.46
C PRO A 209 -16.26 9.94 -19.12
N LYS A 210 -15.02 10.35 -18.82
CA LYS A 210 -14.42 11.58 -19.38
C LYS A 210 -13.03 11.38 -19.97
N GLN A 211 -12.25 10.41 -19.50
CA GLN A 211 -10.90 10.19 -20.01
C GLN A 211 -10.43 8.77 -19.74
N GLY A 212 -10.01 8.06 -20.78
CA GLY A 212 -9.23 6.82 -20.64
C GLY A 212 -7.77 7.17 -20.42
N ILE A 213 -7.12 6.50 -19.48
CA ILE A 213 -5.70 6.62 -19.18
C ILE A 213 -5.10 5.24 -19.33
N VAL A 214 -4.05 5.12 -20.12
CA VAL A 214 -3.42 3.87 -20.50
C VAL A 214 -1.94 3.93 -20.18
N ILE A 215 -1.44 2.85 -19.60
CA ILE A 215 -0.01 2.57 -19.51
C ILE A 215 0.28 1.47 -20.52
N ALA A 216 1.20 1.75 -21.45
CA ALA A 216 1.55 0.87 -22.55
C ALA A 216 3.07 0.67 -22.69
N ARG A 217 3.46 -0.31 -23.50
CA ARG A 217 4.84 -0.68 -23.83
C ARG A 217 5.10 -0.59 -25.31
N ASN A 218 6.17 0.11 -25.70
CA ASN A 218 6.65 0.04 -27.08
C ASN A 218 7.47 -1.25 -27.32
N GLU A 219 7.89 -1.48 -28.57
CA GLU A 219 8.68 -2.66 -28.96
C GLU A 219 10.05 -2.73 -28.26
N ALA A 220 10.60 -1.58 -27.84
CA ALA A 220 11.84 -1.51 -27.06
C ALA A 220 11.64 -1.87 -25.57
N GLY A 221 10.39 -2.13 -25.16
CA GLY A 221 10.04 -2.41 -23.77
C GLY A 221 10.05 -1.17 -22.88
N GLU A 222 10.04 0.05 -23.43
CA GLU A 222 9.90 1.28 -22.66
C GLU A 222 8.43 1.58 -22.38
N ARG A 223 8.14 2.28 -21.27
CA ARG A 223 6.78 2.56 -20.84
C ARG A 223 6.29 3.92 -21.29
N ILE A 224 5.04 3.96 -21.73
CA ILE A 224 4.33 5.13 -22.20
C ILE A 224 3.10 5.32 -21.32
N VAL A 225 2.90 6.52 -20.79
CA VAL A 225 1.62 6.95 -20.22
C VAL A 225 0.91 7.76 -21.28
N ALA A 226 -0.29 7.32 -21.68
CA ALA A 226 -1.07 7.95 -22.74
C ALA A 226 -2.55 8.08 -22.35
N ASN A 227 -3.19 9.10 -22.89
CA ASN A 227 -4.63 9.30 -22.77
C ASN A 227 -5.32 8.77 -24.03
N THR A 228 -6.51 8.20 -23.90
CA THR A 228 -7.36 8.03 -25.08
C THR A 228 -7.83 9.39 -25.61
N ARG A 229 -8.42 9.43 -26.80
CA ARG A 229 -9.24 10.58 -27.21
C ARG A 229 -10.49 10.66 -26.32
N ASP A 230 -11.03 11.87 -26.20
CA ASP A 230 -12.35 12.10 -25.61
C ASP A 230 -13.41 11.71 -26.64
N ASP A 231 -13.64 10.40 -26.73
CA ASP A 231 -14.57 9.77 -27.65
C ASP A 231 -15.43 8.78 -26.85
N GLU A 232 -16.75 8.98 -26.89
CA GLU A 232 -17.70 8.21 -26.08
C GLU A 232 -17.63 6.71 -26.38
N GLN A 233 -17.43 6.33 -27.64
CA GLN A 233 -17.33 4.93 -28.05
C GLN A 233 -16.05 4.30 -27.50
N VAL A 234 -14.91 5.01 -27.59
CA VAL A 234 -13.64 4.53 -27.02
C VAL A 234 -13.74 4.33 -25.51
N LEU A 235 -14.35 5.28 -24.79
CA LEU A 235 -14.53 5.15 -23.34
C LEU A 235 -15.47 4.01 -22.97
N LYS A 236 -16.55 3.81 -23.74
CA LYS A 236 -17.46 2.68 -23.58
C LYS A 236 -16.73 1.35 -23.82
N ASP A 237 -15.91 1.26 -24.86
CA ASP A 237 -15.17 0.04 -25.18
C ASP A 237 -14.14 -0.31 -24.10
N LEU A 238 -13.49 0.68 -23.49
CA LEU A 238 -12.63 0.47 -22.31
C LEU A 238 -13.41 -0.07 -21.09
N LEU A 239 -14.69 0.27 -20.94
CA LEU A 239 -15.50 -0.17 -19.81
C LEU A 239 -16.08 -1.56 -20.02
N ASP A 240 -16.46 -1.88 -21.26
CA ASP A 240 -17.15 -3.11 -21.60
C ASP A 240 -16.19 -4.26 -21.97
N ASN A 241 -14.92 -3.94 -22.29
CA ASN A 241 -13.92 -4.92 -22.74
C ASN A 241 -12.61 -4.82 -21.96
N ASP A 242 -11.74 -5.82 -22.15
CA ASP A 242 -10.37 -5.83 -21.61
C ASP A 242 -9.33 -5.53 -22.70
N PRO A 243 -8.77 -4.30 -22.75
CA PRO A 243 -7.73 -3.92 -23.69
C PRO A 243 -6.32 -4.42 -23.31
N ILE A 244 -6.13 -5.08 -22.16
CA ILE A 244 -4.80 -5.54 -21.74
C ILE A 244 -4.21 -6.50 -22.78
N GLY A 245 -2.96 -6.26 -23.17
CA GLY A 245 -2.26 -7.02 -24.21
C GLY A 245 -2.63 -6.63 -25.65
N GLN A 246 -3.61 -5.75 -25.86
CA GLN A 246 -3.91 -5.22 -27.19
C GLN A 246 -2.87 -4.16 -27.61
N THR A 247 -2.59 -4.08 -28.91
CA THR A 247 -1.66 -3.09 -29.47
C THR A 247 -2.44 -1.91 -30.02
N GLY A 248 -2.26 -0.75 -29.41
CA GLY A 248 -2.73 0.53 -29.94
C GLY A 248 -1.63 1.28 -30.69
N ARG A 249 -1.99 2.45 -31.23
CA ARG A 249 -1.04 3.39 -31.82
C ARG A 249 -1.00 4.68 -31.03
N VAL A 250 0.20 5.06 -30.59
CA VAL A 250 0.47 6.29 -29.85
C VAL A 250 0.88 7.42 -30.81
N THR A 251 0.33 8.60 -30.60
CA THR A 251 0.73 9.87 -31.22
C THR A 251 0.98 10.93 -30.15
N VAL A 252 1.85 11.90 -30.41
CA VAL A 252 2.08 13.03 -29.50
C VAL A 252 1.35 14.26 -30.05
N GLU A 253 0.41 14.79 -29.27
CA GLU A 253 -0.41 15.94 -29.63
C GLU A 253 -0.28 17.00 -28.53
N ASN A 254 0.32 18.15 -28.85
CA ASN A 254 0.54 19.25 -27.90
C ASN A 254 1.27 18.81 -26.61
N GLY A 255 2.22 17.89 -26.73
CA GLY A 255 2.98 17.33 -25.60
C GLY A 255 2.23 16.27 -24.78
N ILE A 256 1.04 15.84 -25.23
CA ILE A 256 0.26 14.77 -24.61
C ILE A 256 0.32 13.53 -25.50
N ASN A 257 0.70 12.39 -24.93
CA ASN A 257 0.61 11.11 -25.61
C ASN A 257 -0.87 10.70 -25.72
N ARG A 258 -1.32 10.44 -26.94
CA ARG A 258 -2.65 9.93 -27.26
C ARG A 258 -2.54 8.51 -27.78
N ILE A 259 -3.37 7.60 -27.29
CA ILE A 259 -3.44 6.23 -27.82
C ILE A 259 -4.80 5.99 -28.47
N ALA A 260 -4.77 5.42 -29.67
CA ALA A 260 -5.92 4.82 -30.33
C ALA A 260 -5.79 3.30 -30.20
N LEU A 261 -6.80 2.66 -29.58
CA LEU A 261 -6.89 1.22 -29.38
C LEU A 261 -7.71 0.58 -30.51
#